data_AF-A0A7C4XVI5-F1
#
_entry.id   AF-A0A7C4XVI5-F1
#
_cell.length_a   1.000
_cell.length_b   1.000
_cell.length_c   1.000
_cell.angle_alpha   90.00
_cell.angle_beta   90.00
_cell.angle_gamma   90.00
#
_symmetry.space_group_name_H-M   'P 1'
#
loop_
_entity.id
_entity.type
_entity.pdbx_description
1 polymer ?
#
loop_
_entity_poly.entity_id
_entity_poly.type
_entity_poly.pdbx_seq_one_letter_code
_entity_poly.pdbx_strand_id
1 'polypeptide(L)'
;MRIVTGIAVVFMLASAFVLYVVSFDTRRLELQVQADERLREQLVSEITVLRADWAYLSRPARLEAAARQIGMRPATPQQLVRIEEAPLRRVEAAQASGLPAGR
;
A
#
# COMPACT_ATOMS: atom_id res chain seq x y z
N MET A 1 42.13 -47.42 -2.60
CA MET A 1 42.29 -46.22 -3.45
C MET A 1 41.06 -45.92 -4.31
N ARG A 2 40.54 -46.84 -5.14
CA ARG A 2 39.41 -46.58 -6.06
C ARG A 2 38.12 -46.04 -5.40
N ILE A 3 37.81 -46.52 -4.19
CA ILE A 3 36.63 -46.06 -3.41
C ILE A 3 36.80 -44.60 -2.97
N VAL A 4 37.99 -44.22 -2.52
CA VAL A 4 38.30 -42.84 -2.07
C VAL A 4 38.15 -41.87 -3.24
N THR A 5 38.63 -42.24 -4.42
CA THR A 5 38.46 -41.43 -5.64
C THR A 5 37.00 -41.27 -6.02
N GLY A 6 36.19 -42.33 -5.92
CA GLY A 6 34.75 -42.28 -6.17
C GLY A 6 34.04 -41.32 -5.22
N ILE A 7 34.33 -41.39 -3.92
CA ILE A 7 33.76 -40.48 -2.92
C ILE A 7 34.17 -39.03 -3.21
N ALA A 8 35.44 -38.79 -3.54
CA ALA A 8 35.92 -37.45 -3.88
C ALA A 8 35.19 -36.85 -5.09
N VAL A 9 34.94 -37.64 -6.13
CA VAL A 9 34.18 -37.20 -7.32
C VAL A 9 32.73 -36.88 -6.96
N VAL A 10 32.08 -37.73 -6.16
CA VAL A 10 30.70 -37.47 -5.70
C VAL A 10 30.65 -36.18 -4.87
N PHE A 11 31.62 -35.97 -3.98
CA PHE A 11 31.70 -34.76 -3.16
C PHE A 11 31.91 -33.50 -4.00
N MET A 12 32.77 -33.59 -5.02
CA MET A 12 33.01 -32.50 -5.97
C MET A 12 31.74 -32.15 -6.75
N LEU A 13 31.01 -33.15 -7.26
CA LEU A 13 29.75 -32.94 -7.97
C LEU A 13 28.66 -32.36 -7.07
N ALA A 14 28.54 -32.85 -5.82
CA ALA A 14 27.59 -32.32 -4.85
C ALA A 14 27.91 -30.85 -4.52
N SER A 15 29.18 -30.50 -4.34
CA SER A 15 29.61 -29.11 -4.10
C SER A 15 29.29 -28.20 -5.29
N ALA A 16 29.57 -28.64 -6.52
CA ALA A 16 29.23 -27.91 -7.72
C ALA A 16 27.70 -27.71 -7.87
N PHE A 17 26.91 -28.72 -7.53
CA PHE A 17 25.46 -28.66 -7.57
C PHE A 17 24.90 -27.67 -6.53
N VAL A 18 25.37 -27.73 -5.29
CA VAL A 18 24.97 -26.79 -4.23
C VAL A 18 25.30 -25.36 -4.63
N LEU A 19 26.50 -25.11 -5.15
CA LEU A 19 26.91 -23.78 -5.63
C LEU A 19 26.02 -23.27 -6.76
N TYR A 20 25.63 -24.17 -7.67
CA TYR A 20 24.73 -23.84 -8.77
C TYR A 20 23.33 -23.46 -8.26
N VAL A 21 22.74 -24.27 -7.38
CA VAL A 21 21.41 -24.00 -6.80
C VAL A 21 21.40 -22.69 -6.03
N VAL A 22 22.37 -22.48 -5.14
CA VAL A 22 22.51 -21.25 -4.34
C VAL A 22 22.72 -20.03 -5.25
N SER A 23 23.56 -20.13 -6.28
CA SER A 23 23.77 -19.02 -7.24
C SER A 23 22.53 -18.72 -8.06
N PHE A 24 21.70 -19.72 -8.39
CA PHE A 24 20.49 -19.52 -9.18
C PHE A 24 19.37 -18.90 -8.35
N ASP A 25 19.15 -19.37 -7.13
CA ASP A 25 18.11 -18.81 -6.25
C ASP A 25 18.43 -17.37 -5.88
N THR A 26 19.70 -17.06 -5.59
CA THR A 26 20.12 -15.69 -5.26
C THR A 26 19.89 -14.73 -6.43
N ARG A 27 20.23 -15.12 -7.66
CA ARG A 27 20.00 -14.25 -8.84
C ARG A 27 18.52 -14.01 -9.13
N ARG A 28 17.65 -15.01 -8.89
CA ARG A 28 16.20 -14.82 -9.09
C ARG A 28 15.59 -13.91 -8.03
N LEU A 29 16.01 -14.05 -6.78
CA LEU A 29 15.56 -13.19 -5.68
C LEU A 29 16.01 -11.75 -5.89
N GLU A 30 17.25 -11.54 -6.31
CA GLU A 30 17.80 -10.21 -6.56
C GLU A 30 17.07 -9.48 -7.68
N LEU A 31 16.72 -10.17 -8.77
CA LEU A 31 15.94 -9.60 -9.87
C LEU A 31 14.50 -9.23 -9.45
N GLN A 32 13.87 -10.03 -8.58
CA GLN A 32 12.53 -9.73 -8.07
C GLN A 32 12.55 -8.53 -7.13
N VAL A 33 13.50 -8.48 -6.19
CA VAL A 33 13.65 -7.35 -5.27
C VAL A 33 13.91 -6.05 -6.02
N GLN A 34 14.75 -6.06 -7.07
CA GLN A 34 14.97 -4.87 -7.88
C GLN A 34 13.75 -4.43 -8.68
N ALA A 35 12.91 -5.37 -9.15
CA ALA A 35 11.68 -5.03 -9.85
C ALA A 35 10.65 -4.39 -8.90
N ASP A 36 10.49 -4.95 -7.71
CA ASP A 36 9.57 -4.45 -6.69
C ASP A 36 9.99 -3.06 -6.18
N GLU A 37 11.29 -2.82 -5.99
CA GLU A 37 11.78 -1.52 -5.54
C GLU A 37 11.52 -0.43 -6.58
N ARG A 38 11.77 -0.72 -7.86
CA ARG A 38 11.44 0.21 -8.96
C ARG A 38 9.95 0.52 -9.03
N LEU A 39 9.08 -0.48 -8.83
CA LEU A 39 7.64 -0.27 -8.79
C LEU A 39 7.24 0.62 -7.61
N ARG A 40 7.82 0.40 -6.43
CA ARG A 40 7.56 1.24 -5.23
C ARG A 40 7.95 2.69 -5.48
N GLU A 41 9.12 2.95 -6.02
CA GLU A 41 9.58 4.31 -6.33
C GLU A 41 8.61 5.02 -7.30
N GLN A 42 8.15 4.32 -8.34
CA GLN A 42 7.17 4.84 -9.29
C GLN A 42 5.84 5.19 -8.61
N LEU A 43 5.29 4.27 -7.82
CA LEU A 43 4.04 4.47 -7.09
C LEU A 43 4.11 5.65 -6.11
N VAL A 44 5.22 5.80 -5.38
CA VAL A 44 5.41 6.93 -4.44
C VAL A 44 5.46 8.27 -5.20
N SER A 45 6.13 8.30 -6.36
CA SER A 45 6.19 9.50 -7.19
C SER A 45 4.81 9.91 -7.70
N GLU A 46 4.00 8.95 -8.14
CA GLU A 46 2.64 9.18 -8.66
C GLU A 46 1.69 9.66 -7.57
N ILE A 47 1.74 9.04 -6.38
CA ILE A 47 0.97 9.49 -5.21
C ILE A 47 1.31 10.92 -4.82
N THR A 48 2.59 11.30 -4.93
CA THR A 48 3.03 12.67 -4.60
C THR A 48 2.41 13.68 -5.55
N VAL A 49 2.39 13.38 -6.86
CA VAL A 49 1.73 14.21 -7.87
C VAL A 49 0.22 14.28 -7.60
N LEU A 50 -0.43 13.14 -7.39
CA LEU A 50 -1.87 13.09 -7.16
C LEU A 50 -2.28 13.84 -5.89
N ARG A 51 -1.43 13.81 -4.85
CA ARG A 51 -1.64 14.58 -3.61
C ARG A 51 -1.47 16.08 -3.84
N ALA A 52 -0.55 16.49 -4.72
CA ALA A 52 -0.40 17.88 -5.13
C ALA A 52 -1.64 18.36 -5.90
N ASP A 53 -2.16 17.54 -6.82
CA ASP A 53 -3.40 17.82 -7.53
C ASP A 53 -4.59 17.91 -6.57
N TRP A 54 -4.69 16.98 -5.61
CA TRP A 54 -5.71 17.04 -4.57
C TRP A 54 -5.62 18.30 -3.73
N ALA A 55 -4.42 18.72 -3.32
CA ALA A 55 -4.22 19.96 -2.57
C ALA A 55 -4.61 21.21 -3.39
N TYR A 56 -4.49 21.15 -4.72
CA TYR A 56 -4.96 22.20 -5.62
C TYR A 56 -6.49 22.21 -5.73
N LEU A 57 -7.14 21.05 -5.87
CA LEU A 57 -8.59 20.93 -5.96
C LEU A 57 -9.29 21.22 -4.62
N SER A 58 -8.69 20.85 -3.49
CA SER A 58 -9.26 21.04 -2.15
C SER A 58 -9.13 22.47 -1.61
N ARG A 59 -8.69 23.43 -2.43
CA ARG A 59 -8.55 24.82 -1.99
C ARG A 59 -9.92 25.37 -1.55
N PRO A 60 -10.06 25.82 -0.29
CA PRO A 60 -11.37 26.19 0.28
C PRO A 60 -12.06 27.30 -0.51
N ALA A 61 -11.30 28.23 -1.09
CA ALA A 61 -11.84 29.28 -1.96
C ALA A 61 -12.58 28.73 -3.21
N ARG A 62 -12.11 27.59 -3.77
CA ARG A 62 -12.78 26.94 -4.91
C ARG A 62 -14.01 26.17 -4.47
N LEU A 63 -13.94 25.47 -3.33
CA LEU A 63 -15.12 24.82 -2.75
C LEU A 63 -16.21 25.84 -2.40
N GLU A 64 -15.85 26.98 -1.84
CA GLU A 64 -16.79 28.05 -1.50
C GLU A 64 -17.42 28.69 -2.75
N ALA A 65 -16.63 28.89 -3.81
CA ALA A 65 -17.15 29.35 -5.10
C ALA A 65 -18.15 28.36 -5.72
N ALA A 66 -17.83 27.06 -5.71
CA ALA A 66 -18.73 26.01 -6.19
C ALA A 66 -19.98 25.87 -5.31
N ALA A 67 -19.83 25.92 -3.98
CA ALA A 67 -20.92 25.87 -3.01
C ALA A 67 -21.91 27.03 -3.20
N ARG A 68 -21.41 28.25 -3.46
CA ARG A 68 -22.26 29.40 -3.79
C ARG A 68 -23.08 29.20 -5.06
N GLN A 69 -22.53 28.55 -6.09
CA GLN A 69 -23.28 28.27 -7.32
C GLN A 69 -24.45 27.30 -7.11
N ILE A 70 -24.33 26.38 -6.15
CA ILE A 70 -25.41 25.45 -5.76
C ILE A 70 -26.28 25.99 -4.61
N GLY A 71 -26.18 27.28 -4.30
CA GLY A 71 -27.02 27.94 -3.30
C GLY A 71 -26.68 27.62 -1.84
N MET A 72 -25.54 26.98 -1.58
CA MET A 72 -25.08 26.75 -0.21
C MET A 72 -24.59 28.07 0.41
N ARG A 73 -24.89 28.24 1.71
CA ARG A 73 -24.47 29.39 2.51
C ARG A 73 -23.35 28.96 3.46
N PRO A 74 -22.42 29.87 3.84
CA PRO A 74 -21.41 29.58 4.84
C PRO A 74 -22.06 29.08 6.14
N ALA A 75 -21.44 28.09 6.78
CA ALA A 75 -21.90 27.61 8.08
C ALA A 75 -21.83 28.75 9.10
N THR A 76 -22.93 29.02 9.78
CA THR A 76 -22.95 30.04 10.84
C THR A 76 -22.42 29.44 12.15
N PRO A 77 -21.79 30.21 13.05
CA PRO A 77 -21.22 29.70 14.31
C PRO A 77 -22.21 28.89 15.16
N GLN A 78 -23.50 29.20 15.07
CA GLN A 78 -24.57 28.49 15.78
C GLN A 78 -24.86 27.08 15.23
N GLN A 79 -24.35 26.75 14.03
CA GLN A 79 -24.48 25.44 13.39
C GLN A 79 -23.30 24.52 13.70
N LEU A 80 -22.21 25.05 14.28
CA LEU A 80 -21.08 24.24 14.74
C LEU A 80 -21.35 23.76 16.17
N VAL A 81 -21.43 22.45 16.34
CA VAL A 81 -21.54 21.80 17.65
C VAL A 81 -20.14 21.36 18.06
N ARG A 82 -19.83 21.44 19.36
CA ARG A 82 -18.60 20.87 19.91
C ARG A 82 -18.56 19.36 19.65
N ILE A 83 -17.37 18.82 19.37
CA ILE A 83 -17.22 17.38 19.05
C ILE A 83 -17.73 16.52 20.21
N GLU A 84 -17.60 17.01 21.44
CA GLU A 84 -18.06 16.36 22.67
C GLU A 84 -19.60 16.34 22.78
N GLU A 85 -20.28 17.26 22.11
CA GLU A 85 -21.74 17.45 22.11
C GLU A 85 -22.40 16.92 20.82
N ALA A 86 -21.59 16.49 19.85
CA ALA A 86 -22.08 15.99 18.58
C ALA A 86 -22.83 14.66 18.81
N PRO A 87 -24.08 14.51 18.35
CA PRO A 87 -24.76 13.23 18.40
C PRO A 87 -23.98 12.28 17.50
N LEU A 88 -23.24 11.34 18.10
CA LEU A 88 -22.67 10.19 17.41
C LEU A 88 -23.85 9.48 16.75
N ARG A 89 -24.11 9.81 15.48
CA ARG A 89 -25.12 9.14 14.67
C ARG A 89 -24.59 7.74 14.42
N ARG A 90 -24.87 6.87 15.40
CA ARG A 90 -24.97 5.43 15.33
C ARG A 90 -24.44 4.85 14.02
N VAL A 91 -23.21 4.37 14.12
CA VAL A 91 -22.74 3.21 13.34
C VAL A 91 -23.73 2.01 13.48
N GLU A 92 -24.72 2.05 14.39
CA GLU A 92 -25.83 1.09 14.46
C GLU A 92 -26.73 1.05 13.21
N ALA A 93 -26.77 2.09 12.36
CA ALA A 93 -27.48 1.97 11.08
C ALA A 93 -26.79 0.98 10.12
N ALA A 94 -25.46 0.81 10.23
CA ALA A 94 -24.70 -0.17 9.47
C ALA A 94 -24.74 -1.59 10.09
N GLN A 95 -24.92 -1.69 11.42
CA GLN A 95 -25.13 -2.98 12.10
C GLN A 95 -26.56 -3.52 11.93
N ALA A 96 -27.56 -2.64 11.74
CA ALA A 96 -28.94 -3.04 11.45
C ALA A 96 -29.14 -3.52 10.00
N SER A 97 -28.29 -3.10 9.06
CA SER A 97 -28.22 -3.64 7.69
C SER A 97 -27.25 -4.82 7.66
N GLY A 98 -27.68 -5.97 8.19
CA GLY A 98 -26.87 -7.16 8.42
C GLY A 98 -26.01 -7.61 7.23
N LEU A 99 -24.70 -7.39 7.34
CA LEU A 99 -23.68 -8.06 6.52
C LEU A 99 -22.63 -8.65 7.48
N PRO A 100 -22.42 -9.98 7.46
CA PRO A 100 -21.79 -10.70 8.56
C PRO A 100 -20.29 -10.39 8.68
N ALA A 101 -19.85 -10.01 9.88
CA ALA A 101 -18.45 -10.10 10.27
C ALA A 101 -18.07 -11.60 10.29
N GLY A 102 -17.13 -11.95 9.41
CA GLY A 102 -16.60 -13.31 9.26
C GLY A 102 -15.97 -13.85 10.54
N ARG A 103 -16.06 -15.18 10.69
CA ARG A 103 -15.21 -15.97 11.58
C ARG A 103 -13.80 -16.06 11.03
#